data_AF-A0A7Y5LEB5-F1
#
_entry.id   AF-A0A7Y5LEB5-F1
#
_cell.length_a   1.000
_cell.length_b   1.000
_cell.length_c   1.000
_cell.angle_alpha   90.00
_cell.angle_beta   90.00
_cell.angle_gamma   90.00
#
_symmetry.space_group_name_H-M   'P 1'
#
loop_
_entity.id
_entity.type
_entity.pdbx_description
1 polymer ?
#
loop_
_entity_poly.entity_id
_entity_poly.type
_entity_poly.pdbx_seq_one_letter_code
_entity_poly.pdbx_strand_id
1 'polypeptide(L)'
;MKLSKVCVMCLSLLIFAGVVSAQEVKMKKEDWQNEMNTLGQQQTVLQKQIDSLNQSITGLKDEGAKVDQETEEIWKEIYAAIGTDKAGVDEMKAKLSALEATINDYAKMSDEMLSQKIKELDSVKALVDANRKDRRYALSEIYNKVNDLSNRCDQLIQRGKNYMPPKPKHDTYVVIDGDYLWRISSKKDVYSDPFQWMKIYSANRDQIRNPDLIFPRQSFLIPRAQEANEYWVMRGDNLKSIAQKVYGSPSDWVKLYNANKSIIGEDATRIYPHTILIVPKN
;
A
#
# COMPACT_ATOMS: atom_id res chain seq x y z
N MET A 1 -22.70 0.14 -6.58
CA MET A 1 -23.31 -0.81 -5.62
C MET A 1 -24.10 -0.01 -4.59
N LYS A 2 -25.40 -0.30 -4.49
CA LYS A 2 -26.33 -0.08 -3.36
C LYS A 2 -26.65 1.37 -2.89
N LEU A 3 -27.92 1.70 -3.12
CA LEU A 3 -28.76 2.77 -2.59
C LEU A 3 -28.70 2.99 -1.07
N SER A 4 -28.86 4.25 -0.64
CA SER A 4 -29.57 4.67 0.59
C SER A 4 -29.97 6.16 0.45
N LYS A 5 -31.17 6.48 -0.06
CA LYS A 5 -32.34 6.98 0.70
C LYS A 5 -32.04 8.17 1.64
N VAL A 6 -32.57 9.36 1.32
CA VAL A 6 -33.41 10.24 2.19
C VAL A 6 -33.71 11.59 1.46
N CYS A 7 -35.01 11.97 1.45
CA CYS A 7 -35.66 13.23 1.01
C CYS A 7 -35.62 13.58 -0.51
N VAL A 8 -36.59 13.30 -1.40
CA VAL A 8 -38.08 13.42 -1.38
C VAL A 8 -38.50 14.85 -0.98
N MET A 9 -39.21 15.69 -1.76
CA MET A 9 -39.86 15.69 -3.08
C MET A 9 -40.15 17.18 -3.35
N CYS A 10 -39.73 17.77 -4.47
CA CYS A 10 -40.27 19.06 -4.97
C CYS A 10 -39.84 19.29 -6.43
N LEU A 11 -40.22 18.40 -7.37
CA LEU A 11 -40.32 18.75 -8.80
C LEU A 11 -41.01 17.61 -9.59
N SER A 12 -42.33 17.52 -9.48
CA SER A 12 -43.12 16.72 -10.44
C SER A 12 -44.61 17.09 -10.32
N LEU A 13 -44.98 18.19 -10.96
CA LEU A 13 -46.38 18.49 -11.29
C LEU A 13 -46.48 18.58 -12.80
N LEU A 14 -46.37 17.41 -13.45
CA LEU A 14 -46.75 17.18 -14.82
C LEU A 14 -47.54 15.87 -14.88
N ILE A 15 -48.83 16.03 -15.15
CA ILE A 15 -49.78 15.07 -15.70
C ILE A 15 -50.15 13.88 -14.78
N PHE A 16 -51.32 13.98 -14.15
CA PHE A 16 -52.12 12.81 -13.80
C PHE A 16 -53.58 13.06 -14.16
N ALA A 17 -53.98 12.54 -15.32
CA ALA A 17 -55.38 12.26 -15.64
C ALA A 17 -55.70 10.90 -15.02
N GLY A 18 -56.51 10.89 -13.96
CA GLY A 18 -56.93 9.68 -13.27
C GLY A 18 -58.11 9.97 -12.37
N VAL A 19 -59.28 9.53 -12.80
CA VAL A 19 -60.57 9.66 -12.12
C VAL A 19 -60.49 9.00 -10.74
N VAL A 20 -60.59 9.80 -9.68
CA VAL A 20 -60.94 9.34 -8.33
C VAL A 20 -62.21 10.08 -7.93
N SER A 21 -63.22 9.29 -7.61
CA SER A 21 -64.60 9.65 -7.30
C SER A 21 -64.70 10.93 -6.47
N ALA A 22 -65.25 11.97 -7.08
CA ALA A 22 -65.64 13.20 -6.41
C ALA A 22 -66.81 12.88 -5.47
N GLN A 23 -66.52 12.67 -4.19
CA GLN A 23 -67.49 12.96 -3.16
C GLN A 23 -67.65 14.49 -3.17
N GLU A 24 -68.68 14.99 -3.87
CA GLU A 24 -69.05 16.42 -3.87
C GLU A 24 -69.34 16.84 -2.43
N VAL A 25 -68.32 17.32 -1.73
CA VAL A 25 -68.54 18.29 -0.68
C VAL A 25 -69.01 19.55 -1.42
N LYS A 26 -70.31 19.69 -1.64
CA LYS A 26 -70.91 20.98 -2.03
C LYS A 26 -70.71 21.94 -0.88
N MET A 27 -69.51 22.52 -0.81
CA MET A 27 -69.23 23.66 0.04
C MET A 27 -70.26 24.73 -0.30
N LYS A 28 -70.92 25.28 0.71
CA LYS A 28 -71.85 26.37 0.47
C LYS A 28 -71.04 27.53 -0.13
N LYS A 29 -71.67 28.36 -0.96
CA LYS A 29 -71.03 29.55 -1.58
C LYS A 29 -70.23 30.38 -0.56
N GLU A 30 -70.74 30.43 0.68
CA GLU A 30 -70.12 31.11 1.82
C GLU A 30 -68.84 30.41 2.30
N ASP A 31 -68.82 29.07 2.39
CA ASP A 31 -67.62 28.28 2.73
C ASP A 31 -66.51 28.48 1.67
N TRP A 32 -66.87 28.51 0.38
CA TRP A 32 -65.94 28.76 -0.72
C TRP A 32 -65.37 30.18 -0.69
N GLN A 33 -66.20 31.19 -0.39
CA GLN A 33 -65.71 32.57 -0.24
C GLN A 33 -64.74 32.70 0.93
N ASN A 34 -65.02 32.00 2.04
CA ASN A 34 -64.12 31.96 3.19
C ASN A 34 -62.78 31.30 2.85
N GLU A 35 -62.81 30.18 2.10
CA GLU A 35 -61.60 29.49 1.65
C GLU A 35 -60.78 30.32 0.64
N MET A 36 -61.43 31.00 -0.29
CA MET A 36 -60.76 31.90 -1.23
C MET A 36 -60.08 33.08 -0.50
N ASN A 37 -60.74 33.61 0.53
CA ASN A 37 -60.19 34.67 1.37
C ASN A 37 -58.98 34.16 2.18
N THR A 38 -59.05 32.98 2.80
CA THR A 38 -57.93 32.41 3.55
C THR A 38 -56.75 32.07 2.65
N LEU A 39 -56.99 31.50 1.46
CA LEU A 39 -55.95 31.24 0.47
C LEU A 39 -55.29 32.54 -0.02
N GLY A 40 -56.07 33.60 -0.28
CA GLY A 40 -55.54 34.91 -0.65
C GLY A 40 -54.69 35.55 0.47
N GLN A 41 -55.10 35.39 1.73
CA GLN A 41 -54.29 35.80 2.89
C GLN A 41 -52.99 34.99 2.99
N GLN A 42 -53.06 33.66 2.83
CA GLN A 42 -51.88 32.79 2.83
C GLN A 42 -50.91 33.14 1.71
N GLN A 43 -51.41 33.39 0.49
CA GLN A 43 -50.59 33.85 -0.63
C GLN A 43 -49.86 35.16 -0.30
N THR A 44 -50.55 36.12 0.32
CA THR A 44 -49.95 37.40 0.72
C THR A 44 -48.86 37.21 1.78
N VAL A 45 -49.08 36.31 2.75
CA VAL A 45 -48.09 35.99 3.80
C VAL A 45 -46.85 35.31 3.19
N LEU A 46 -47.05 34.30 2.33
CA LEU A 46 -45.97 33.62 1.63
C LEU A 46 -45.17 34.57 0.74
N GLN A 47 -45.84 35.50 0.04
CA GLN A 47 -45.15 36.51 -0.77
C GLN A 47 -44.24 37.40 0.10
N LYS A 48 -44.74 37.89 1.24
CA LYS A 48 -43.91 38.67 2.18
C LYS A 48 -42.73 37.87 2.73
N GLN A 49 -42.90 36.58 2.99
CA GLN A 49 -41.82 35.70 3.42
C GLN A 49 -40.77 35.51 2.31
N ILE A 50 -41.19 35.32 1.06
CA ILE A 50 -40.29 35.26 -0.10
C ILE A 50 -39.50 36.55 -0.24
N ASP A 51 -40.16 37.71 -0.12
CA ASP A 51 -39.51 39.01 -0.23
C ASP A 51 -38.46 39.21 0.87
N SER A 52 -38.78 38.82 2.11
CA SER A 52 -37.86 38.84 3.25
C SER A 52 -36.65 37.90 3.07
N LEU A 53 -36.89 36.69 2.55
CA LEU A 53 -35.82 35.74 2.24
C LEU A 53 -34.92 36.25 1.12
N ASN A 54 -35.49 36.87 0.08
CA ASN A 54 -34.71 37.48 -1.01
C ASN A 54 -33.85 38.64 -0.53
N GLN A 55 -34.38 39.46 0.38
CA GLN A 55 -33.61 40.52 1.02
C GLN A 55 -32.45 39.94 1.86
N SER A 56 -32.70 38.88 2.63
CA SER A 56 -31.67 38.17 3.39
C SER A 56 -30.59 37.55 2.50
N ILE A 57 -30.98 36.94 1.38
CA ILE A 57 -30.05 36.39 0.38
C ILE A 57 -29.17 37.49 -0.20
N THR A 58 -29.75 38.65 -0.50
CA THR A 58 -29.00 39.79 -1.04
C THR A 58 -28.01 40.32 0.00
N GLY A 59 -28.45 40.51 1.25
CA GLY A 59 -27.57 40.93 2.33
C GLY A 59 -26.40 39.97 2.59
N LEU A 60 -26.65 38.65 2.58
CA LEU A 60 -25.59 37.65 2.72
C LEU A 60 -24.61 37.63 1.54
N LYS A 61 -25.08 37.91 0.32
CA LYS A 61 -24.20 38.05 -0.85
C LYS A 61 -23.31 39.27 -0.72
N ASP A 62 -23.85 40.40 -0.27
CA ASP A 62 -23.09 41.63 -0.06
C ASP A 62 -22.06 41.45 1.06
N GLU A 63 -22.43 40.78 2.15
CA GLU A 63 -21.52 40.42 3.24
C GLU A 63 -20.40 39.49 2.76
N GLY A 64 -20.73 38.47 1.95
CA GLY A 64 -19.74 37.59 1.33
C GLY A 64 -18.75 38.35 0.45
N ALA A 65 -19.25 39.24 -0.41
CA ALA A 65 -18.40 40.07 -1.27
C ALA A 65 -17.48 41.00 -0.47
N LYS A 66 -17.94 41.51 0.68
CA LYS A 66 -17.12 42.33 1.58
C LYS A 66 -16.00 41.51 2.23
N VAL A 67 -16.30 40.32 2.74
CA VAL A 67 -15.30 39.42 3.31
C VAL A 67 -14.27 39.00 2.27
N ASP A 68 -14.70 38.74 1.03
CA ASP A 68 -13.80 38.43 -0.08
C ASP A 68 -12.84 39.59 -0.36
N GLN A 69 -13.36 40.83 -0.38
CA GLN A 69 -12.53 42.02 -0.57
C GLN A 69 -11.53 42.20 0.59
N GLU A 70 -11.97 42.09 1.84
CA GLU A 70 -11.10 42.19 3.02
C GLU A 70 -10.00 41.10 2.98
N THR A 71 -10.34 39.90 2.53
CA THR A 71 -9.39 38.79 2.36
C THR A 71 -8.35 39.10 1.29
N GLU A 72 -8.75 39.66 0.14
CA GLU A 72 -7.82 40.07 -0.91
C GLU A 72 -6.87 41.17 -0.45
N GLU A 73 -7.35 42.14 0.33
CA GLU A 73 -6.55 43.22 0.90
C GLU A 73 -5.50 42.67 1.88
N ILE A 74 -5.90 41.81 2.82
CA ILE A 74 -4.99 41.15 3.76
C ILE A 74 -3.92 40.33 3.02
N TRP A 75 -4.31 39.57 1.98
CA TRP A 75 -3.33 38.81 1.19
C TRP A 75 -2.34 39.71 0.46
N LYS A 76 -2.79 40.84 -0.11
CA LYS A 76 -1.90 41.84 -0.71
C LYS A 76 -0.90 42.38 0.30
N GLU A 77 -1.34 42.69 1.53
CA GLU A 77 -0.46 43.15 2.60
C GLU A 77 0.56 42.09 3.02
N ILE A 78 0.11 40.84 3.20
CA ILE A 78 1.00 39.71 3.52
C ILE A 78 2.06 39.57 2.44
N TYR A 79 1.66 39.50 1.18
CA TYR A 79 2.57 39.36 0.04
C TYR A 79 3.58 40.52 -0.04
N ALA A 80 3.12 41.76 0.15
CA ALA A 80 4.00 42.92 0.23
C ALA A 80 5.02 42.79 1.39
N ALA A 81 4.60 42.31 2.56
CA ALA A 81 5.47 42.12 3.72
C ALA A 81 6.55 41.06 3.50
N ILE A 82 6.23 39.96 2.81
CA ILE A 82 7.22 38.92 2.45
C ILE A 82 8.01 39.25 1.17
N GLY A 83 7.66 40.34 0.47
CA GLY A 83 8.33 40.80 -0.74
C GLY A 83 8.11 39.89 -1.95
N THR A 84 6.93 39.28 -2.05
CA THR A 84 6.51 38.47 -3.22
C THR A 84 5.09 38.88 -3.61
N ASP A 85 4.55 38.23 -4.64
CA ASP A 85 3.14 38.28 -5.02
C ASP A 85 2.53 36.86 -4.98
N LYS A 86 1.26 36.77 -5.36
CA LYS A 86 0.55 35.50 -5.51
C LYS A 86 1.27 34.55 -6.48
N ALA A 87 1.79 35.06 -7.59
CA ALA A 87 2.47 34.27 -8.61
C ALA A 87 3.74 33.60 -8.08
N GLY A 88 4.55 34.32 -7.29
CA GLY A 88 5.75 33.79 -6.66
C GLY A 88 5.42 32.74 -5.59
N VAL A 89 4.32 32.88 -4.86
CA VAL A 89 3.84 31.84 -3.93
C VAL A 89 3.38 30.60 -4.71
N ASP A 90 2.59 30.78 -5.77
CA ASP A 90 2.11 29.69 -6.61
C ASP A 90 3.25 28.95 -7.32
N GLU A 91 4.30 29.65 -7.75
CA GLU A 91 5.52 29.05 -8.30
C GLU A 91 6.23 28.16 -7.27
N MET A 92 6.34 28.62 -6.02
CA MET A 92 6.93 27.83 -4.94
C MET A 92 6.08 26.60 -4.62
N LYS A 93 4.75 26.75 -4.59
CA LYS A 93 3.82 25.62 -4.43
C LYS A 93 3.98 24.59 -5.54
N ALA A 94 4.12 25.04 -6.79
CA ALA A 94 4.35 24.16 -7.93
C ALA A 94 5.68 23.39 -7.80
N LYS A 95 6.77 24.06 -7.37
CA LYS A 95 8.06 23.41 -7.10
C LYS A 95 7.95 22.37 -5.99
N LEU A 96 7.25 22.69 -4.89
CA LEU A 96 7.04 21.75 -3.78
C LEU A 96 6.16 20.56 -4.20
N SER A 97 5.16 20.79 -5.06
CA SER A 97 4.32 19.72 -5.62
C SER A 97 5.12 18.78 -6.53
N ALA A 98 6.05 19.31 -7.33
CA ALA A 98 6.96 18.49 -8.12
C ALA A 98 7.89 17.62 -7.25
N LEU A 99 8.47 18.22 -6.20
CA LEU A 99 9.28 17.47 -5.22
C LEU A 99 8.45 16.42 -4.47
N GLU A 100 7.20 16.74 -4.12
CA GLU A 100 6.27 15.78 -3.53
C GLU A 100 6.02 14.60 -4.45
N ALA A 101 5.81 14.83 -5.75
CA ALA A 101 5.63 13.75 -6.72
C ALA A 101 6.87 12.83 -6.77
N THR A 102 8.07 13.41 -6.79
CA THR A 102 9.31 12.66 -6.69
C THR A 102 9.40 11.83 -5.40
N ILE A 103 9.09 12.42 -4.24
CA ILE A 103 9.07 11.71 -2.94
C ILE A 103 8.03 10.59 -2.93
N ASN A 104 6.86 10.80 -3.54
CA ASN A 104 5.83 9.77 -3.70
C ASN A 104 6.31 8.59 -4.53
N ASP A 105 7.13 8.83 -5.55
CA ASP A 105 7.68 7.75 -6.37
C ASP A 105 8.72 6.93 -5.60
N TYR A 106 9.60 7.58 -4.83
CA TYR A 106 10.47 6.90 -3.88
C TYR A 106 9.69 6.09 -2.83
N ALA A 107 8.57 6.64 -2.33
CA ALA A 107 7.75 5.94 -1.33
C ALA A 107 7.18 4.61 -1.83
N LYS A 108 6.93 4.49 -3.14
CA LYS A 108 6.45 3.26 -3.80
C LYS A 108 7.57 2.24 -4.05
N MET A 109 8.84 2.63 -3.94
CA MET A 109 9.97 1.73 -4.18
C MET A 109 10.12 0.69 -3.07
N SER A 110 10.78 -0.43 -3.41
CA SER A 110 11.22 -1.42 -2.41
C SER A 110 12.35 -0.87 -1.56
N ASP A 111 12.51 -1.42 -0.35
CA ASP A 111 13.56 -1.05 0.59
C ASP A 111 14.96 -1.26 -0.02
N GLU A 112 15.11 -2.27 -0.87
CA GLU A 112 16.33 -2.54 -1.64
C GLU A 112 16.67 -1.39 -2.58
N MET A 113 15.72 -0.98 -3.42
CA MET A 113 15.92 0.14 -4.36
C MET A 113 16.16 1.45 -3.61
N LEU A 114 15.48 1.66 -2.48
CA LEU A 114 15.71 2.79 -1.60
C LEU A 114 17.15 2.79 -1.05
N SER A 115 17.67 1.65 -0.62
CA SER A 115 19.04 1.52 -0.11
C SER A 115 20.09 1.96 -1.14
N GLN A 116 19.85 1.66 -2.43
CA GLN A 116 20.73 2.06 -3.53
C GLN A 116 20.63 3.55 -3.86
N LYS A 117 19.47 4.17 -3.60
CA LYS A 117 19.16 5.57 -3.96
C LYS A 117 19.23 6.55 -2.79
N ILE A 118 19.77 6.17 -1.63
CA ILE A 118 19.90 7.04 -0.44
C ILE A 118 20.54 8.39 -0.80
N LYS A 119 21.60 8.40 -1.61
CA LYS A 119 22.29 9.66 -2.00
C LYS A 119 21.40 10.59 -2.83
N GLU A 120 20.59 10.04 -3.73
CA GLU A 120 19.63 10.82 -4.51
C GLU A 120 18.57 11.40 -3.57
N LEU A 121 18.08 10.60 -2.62
CA LEU A 121 17.06 11.02 -1.66
C LEU A 121 17.59 12.07 -0.67
N ASP A 122 18.85 11.98 -0.24
CA ASP A 122 19.55 13.03 0.52
C ASP A 122 19.61 14.35 -0.29
N SER A 123 19.84 14.27 -1.60
CA SER A 123 19.83 15.45 -2.46
C SER A 123 18.44 16.06 -2.60
N VAL A 124 17.39 15.25 -2.72
CA VAL A 124 15.98 15.70 -2.72
C VAL A 124 15.65 16.37 -1.39
N LYS A 125 16.05 15.78 -0.26
CA LYS A 125 15.88 16.38 1.07
C LYS A 125 16.58 17.73 1.16
N ALA A 126 17.82 17.84 0.67
CA ALA A 126 18.55 19.10 0.66
C ALA A 126 17.84 20.18 -0.17
N LEU A 127 17.23 19.82 -1.31
CA LEU A 127 16.41 20.73 -2.11
C LEU A 127 15.15 21.18 -1.36
N VAL A 128 14.46 20.26 -0.67
CA VAL A 128 13.31 20.60 0.20
C VAL A 128 13.74 21.56 1.30
N ASP A 129 14.80 21.25 2.03
CA ASP A 129 15.30 22.06 3.16
C ASP A 129 15.84 23.42 2.73
N ALA A 130 16.39 23.54 1.51
CA ALA A 130 16.84 24.82 0.98
C ALA A 130 15.71 25.86 0.91
N ASN A 131 14.45 25.42 0.74
CA ASN A 131 13.28 26.29 0.72
C ASN A 131 13.03 26.98 2.07
N ARG A 132 13.59 26.48 3.19
CA ARG A 132 13.48 27.13 4.51
C ARG A 132 14.16 28.49 4.58
N LYS A 133 15.08 28.78 3.66
CA LYS A 133 15.76 30.08 3.56
C LYS A 133 14.94 31.12 2.80
N ASP A 134 13.91 30.67 2.08
CA ASP A 134 13.03 31.56 1.32
C ASP A 134 12.07 32.29 2.27
N ARG A 135 11.82 33.58 2.03
CA ARG A 135 10.87 34.36 2.84
C ARG A 135 9.46 33.79 2.80
N ARG A 136 9.08 33.17 1.67
CA ARG A 136 7.79 32.51 1.46
C ARG A 136 7.57 31.33 2.41
N TYR A 137 8.63 30.77 3.01
CA TYR A 137 8.52 29.74 4.06
C TYR A 137 7.79 30.23 5.31
N ALA A 138 7.72 31.55 5.54
CA ALA A 138 6.95 32.13 6.64
C ALA A 138 5.44 31.89 6.53
N LEU A 139 4.92 31.58 5.32
CA LEU A 139 3.52 31.23 5.13
C LEU A 139 3.24 29.85 5.72
N SER A 140 2.24 29.75 6.61
CA SER A 140 1.90 28.51 7.33
C SER A 140 1.71 27.31 6.40
N GLU A 141 1.08 27.50 5.24
CA GLU A 141 0.88 26.45 4.24
C GLU A 141 2.21 25.90 3.71
N ILE A 142 3.15 26.79 3.36
CA ILE A 142 4.47 26.41 2.85
C ILE A 142 5.33 25.81 3.96
N TYR A 143 5.30 26.40 5.15
CA TYR A 143 5.96 25.87 6.35
C TYR A 143 5.57 24.41 6.59
N ASN A 144 4.26 24.15 6.66
CA ASN A 144 3.73 22.82 6.89
C ASN A 144 4.16 21.85 5.78
N LYS A 145 4.07 22.28 4.51
CA LYS A 145 4.42 21.44 3.37
C LYS A 145 5.90 21.07 3.34
N VAL A 146 6.80 22.03 3.50
CA VAL A 146 8.25 21.78 3.50
C VAL A 146 8.66 20.84 4.64
N ASN A 147 8.06 21.01 5.82
CA ASN A 147 8.37 20.14 6.97
C ASN A 147 7.82 18.73 6.78
N ASP A 148 6.61 18.57 6.25
CA ASP A 148 6.07 17.26 5.86
C ASP A 148 7.00 16.55 4.87
N LEU A 149 7.38 17.22 3.79
CA LEU A 149 8.24 16.65 2.76
C LEU A 149 9.63 16.29 3.31
N SER A 150 10.22 17.13 4.17
CA SER A 150 11.49 16.83 4.85
C SER A 150 11.37 15.56 5.69
N ASN A 151 10.33 15.46 6.53
CA ASN A 151 10.11 14.31 7.40
C ASN A 151 9.90 13.02 6.59
N ARG A 152 9.18 13.11 5.47
CA ARG A 152 8.98 11.97 4.57
C ARG A 152 10.29 11.52 3.93
N CYS A 153 11.16 12.45 3.52
CA CYS A 153 12.50 12.11 3.06
C CYS A 153 13.28 11.37 4.15
N ASP A 154 13.26 11.89 5.39
CA ASP A 154 13.94 11.25 6.52
C ASP A 154 13.44 9.81 6.77
N GLN A 155 12.13 9.60 6.75
CA GLN A 155 11.53 8.27 6.90
C GLN A 155 11.99 7.30 5.81
N LEU A 156 12.02 7.76 4.55
CA LEU A 156 12.46 6.94 3.41
C LEU A 156 13.96 6.65 3.45
N ILE A 157 14.78 7.62 3.86
CA ILE A 157 16.22 7.42 4.09
C ILE A 157 16.44 6.36 5.18
N GLN A 158 15.71 6.44 6.29
CA GLN A 158 15.81 5.44 7.36
C GLN A 158 15.35 4.06 6.92
N ARG A 159 14.28 3.96 6.12
CA ARG A 159 13.83 2.70 5.53
C ARG A 159 14.91 2.08 4.64
N GLY A 160 15.55 2.88 3.78
CA GLY A 160 16.68 2.43 2.97
C GLY A 160 17.92 2.04 3.79
N LYS A 161 18.24 2.77 4.87
CA LYS A 161 19.37 2.44 5.77
C LYS A 161 19.13 1.17 6.58
N ASN A 162 17.89 0.92 6.98
CA ASN A 162 17.48 -0.26 7.71
C ASN A 162 17.27 -1.49 6.81
N TYR A 163 17.41 -1.33 5.49
CA TYR A 163 17.37 -2.45 4.58
C TYR A 163 18.55 -3.37 4.85
N MET A 164 18.24 -4.58 5.30
CA MET A 164 19.17 -5.68 5.35
C MET A 164 18.81 -6.61 4.19
N PRO A 165 19.74 -6.88 3.25
CA PRO A 165 19.46 -7.84 2.19
C PRO A 165 19.08 -9.18 2.81
N PRO A 166 18.07 -9.88 2.28
CA PRO A 166 17.77 -11.22 2.74
C PRO A 166 19.05 -12.06 2.63
N LYS A 167 19.37 -12.81 3.68
CA LYS A 167 20.53 -13.72 3.63
C LYS A 167 20.39 -14.59 2.39
N PRO A 168 21.46 -14.74 1.58
CA PRO A 168 21.40 -15.59 0.41
C PRO A 168 20.96 -16.98 0.85
N LYS A 169 19.91 -17.49 0.20
CA LYS A 169 19.31 -18.78 0.51
C LYS A 169 20.24 -19.93 0.17
N HIS A 170 21.16 -19.69 -0.75
CA HIS A 170 22.25 -20.57 -1.11
C HIS A 170 23.51 -19.76 -1.44
N ASP A 171 24.67 -20.29 -1.07
CA ASP A 171 25.94 -19.85 -1.65
C ASP A 171 26.32 -20.77 -2.81
N THR A 172 27.39 -20.43 -3.52
CA THR A 172 27.96 -21.29 -4.56
C THR A 172 29.36 -21.71 -4.14
N TYR A 173 29.64 -23.00 -4.25
CA TYR A 173 30.94 -23.57 -3.94
C TYR A 173 31.51 -24.30 -5.16
N VAL A 174 32.74 -23.96 -5.53
CA VAL A 174 33.46 -24.63 -6.63
C VAL A 174 34.30 -25.76 -6.04
N VAL A 175 34.01 -26.99 -6.47
CA VAL A 175 34.72 -28.20 -6.03
C VAL A 175 36.19 -28.10 -6.40
N ILE A 176 37.08 -28.40 -5.46
CA ILE A 176 38.53 -28.48 -5.69
C ILE A 176 39.02 -29.93 -5.63
N ASP A 177 40.23 -30.18 -6.12
CA ASP A 177 40.84 -31.51 -6.11
C ASP A 177 40.86 -32.12 -4.69
N GLY A 178 40.33 -33.33 -4.57
CA GLY A 178 40.25 -34.06 -3.30
C GLY A 178 39.08 -33.67 -2.38
N ASP A 179 38.12 -32.86 -2.86
CA ASP A 179 36.84 -32.67 -2.17
C ASP A 179 35.91 -33.88 -2.35
N TYR A 180 35.12 -34.12 -1.31
CA TYR A 180 33.94 -34.98 -1.31
C TYR A 180 32.87 -34.28 -0.48
N LEU A 181 31.59 -34.60 -0.65
CA LEU A 181 30.48 -33.83 -0.07
C LEU A 181 30.62 -33.62 1.45
N TRP A 182 31.10 -34.65 2.16
CA TRP A 182 31.36 -34.63 3.60
C TRP A 182 32.52 -33.71 4.01
N ARG A 183 33.53 -33.55 3.16
CA ARG A 183 34.65 -32.61 3.36
C ARG A 183 34.23 -31.18 3.04
N ILE A 184 33.37 -30.98 2.05
CA ILE A 184 32.84 -29.66 1.72
C ILE A 184 31.97 -29.17 2.88
N SER A 185 31.05 -29.99 3.37
CA SER A 185 30.17 -29.63 4.50
C SER A 185 30.94 -29.33 5.80
N SER A 186 32.07 -30.00 6.04
CA SER A 186 32.88 -29.77 7.24
C SER A 186 33.70 -28.48 7.23
N LYS A 187 33.83 -27.78 6.09
CA LYS A 187 34.59 -26.52 6.03
C LYS A 187 33.90 -25.43 6.85
N LYS A 188 34.71 -24.56 7.47
CA LYS A 188 34.22 -23.52 8.39
C LYS A 188 33.32 -22.49 7.72
N ASP A 189 33.66 -22.15 6.49
CA ASP A 189 32.93 -21.26 5.58
C ASP A 189 31.70 -21.92 4.93
N VAL A 190 31.56 -23.25 5.03
CA VAL A 190 30.37 -24.01 4.61
C VAL A 190 29.50 -24.28 5.85
N TYR A 191 29.38 -25.49 6.38
CA TYR A 191 28.49 -25.74 7.53
C TYR A 191 29.22 -25.90 8.85
N SER A 192 30.55 -26.03 8.83
CA SER A 192 31.32 -26.50 9.99
C SER A 192 30.79 -27.83 10.55
N ASP A 193 30.05 -28.60 9.74
CA ASP A 193 29.37 -29.82 10.18
C ASP A 193 29.35 -30.83 9.02
N PRO A 194 30.16 -31.90 9.12
CA PRO A 194 30.24 -32.89 8.06
C PRO A 194 28.91 -33.60 7.78
N PHE A 195 28.03 -33.78 8.79
CA PHE A 195 26.77 -34.51 8.64
C PHE A 195 25.75 -33.77 7.74
N GLN A 196 25.98 -32.49 7.45
CA GLN A 196 25.12 -31.69 6.58
C GLN A 196 25.42 -31.85 5.08
N TRP A 197 26.30 -32.78 4.70
CA TRP A 197 26.59 -33.10 3.30
C TRP A 197 25.34 -33.44 2.49
N MET A 198 24.32 -34.01 3.15
CA MET A 198 23.04 -34.35 2.52
C MET A 198 22.28 -33.12 2.01
N LYS A 199 22.52 -31.92 2.58
CA LYS A 199 21.97 -30.66 2.05
C LYS A 199 22.53 -30.35 0.67
N ILE A 200 23.85 -30.49 0.53
CA ILE A 200 24.56 -30.26 -0.74
C ILE A 200 24.08 -31.28 -1.78
N TYR A 201 24.00 -32.55 -1.40
CA TYR A 201 23.52 -33.60 -2.31
C TYR A 201 22.07 -33.35 -2.76
N SER A 202 21.17 -33.05 -1.83
CA SER A 202 19.75 -32.84 -2.13
C SER A 202 19.53 -31.63 -3.05
N ALA A 203 20.22 -30.51 -2.79
CA ALA A 203 20.07 -29.29 -3.56
C ALA A 203 20.71 -29.33 -4.96
N ASN A 204 21.64 -30.26 -5.19
CA ASN A 204 22.37 -30.40 -6.46
C ASN A 204 22.14 -31.78 -7.08
N ARG A 205 20.99 -32.40 -6.79
CA ARG A 205 20.71 -33.79 -7.19
C ARG A 205 20.70 -33.99 -8.71
N ASP A 206 20.36 -32.93 -9.44
CA ASP A 206 20.41 -32.84 -10.89
C ASP A 206 21.84 -32.95 -11.45
N GLN A 207 22.83 -32.43 -10.71
CA GLN A 207 24.25 -32.48 -11.08
C GLN A 207 24.98 -33.70 -10.49
N ILE A 208 24.55 -34.18 -9.32
CA ILE A 208 25.21 -35.27 -8.58
C ILE A 208 24.40 -36.55 -8.74
N ARG A 209 24.83 -37.43 -9.65
CA ARG A 209 24.20 -38.75 -9.84
C ARG A 209 24.57 -39.75 -8.76
N ASN A 210 25.84 -39.75 -8.35
CA ASN A 210 26.38 -40.57 -7.28
C ASN A 210 27.01 -39.62 -6.25
N PRO A 211 26.55 -39.60 -4.98
CA PRO A 211 27.09 -38.71 -3.95
C PRO A 211 28.58 -38.93 -3.67
N ASP A 212 29.11 -40.12 -3.94
CA ASP A 212 30.52 -40.46 -3.74
C ASP A 212 31.41 -40.02 -4.92
N LEU A 213 30.82 -39.55 -6.02
CA LEU A 213 31.54 -39.18 -7.24
C LEU A 213 31.22 -37.74 -7.64
N ILE A 214 32.06 -36.82 -7.17
CA ILE A 214 32.08 -35.42 -7.58
C ILE A 214 33.42 -35.07 -8.23
N PHE A 215 33.43 -34.07 -9.11
CA PHE A 215 34.59 -33.70 -9.90
C PHE A 215 35.02 -32.26 -9.64
N PRO A 216 36.33 -31.97 -9.71
CA PRO A 216 36.84 -30.60 -9.61
C PRO A 216 36.17 -29.66 -10.62
N ARG A 217 36.05 -28.39 -10.23
CA ARG A 217 35.43 -27.28 -10.99
C ARG A 217 33.92 -27.36 -11.14
N GLN A 218 33.26 -28.40 -10.62
CA GLN A 218 31.80 -28.40 -10.48
C GLN A 218 31.38 -27.29 -9.50
N SER A 219 30.25 -26.66 -9.78
CA SER A 219 29.72 -25.55 -9.01
C SER A 219 28.44 -25.97 -8.31
N PHE A 220 28.50 -26.16 -7.00
CA PHE A 220 27.37 -26.62 -6.19
C PHE A 220 26.72 -25.48 -5.41
N LEU A 221 25.39 -25.52 -5.35
CA LEU A 221 24.58 -24.73 -4.44
C LEU A 221 24.79 -25.22 -3.01
N ILE A 222 25.01 -24.29 -2.08
CA ILE A 222 25.17 -24.55 -0.65
C ILE A 222 23.99 -23.91 0.09
N PRO A 223 22.90 -24.65 0.36
CA PRO A 223 21.72 -24.13 1.04
C PRO A 223 22.04 -23.54 2.43
N ARG A 224 21.60 -22.32 2.70
CA ARG A 224 21.80 -21.58 3.97
C ARG A 224 20.50 -21.40 4.75
N ALA A 225 19.37 -21.37 4.05
CA ALA A 225 18.05 -21.24 4.63
C ALA A 225 17.06 -22.16 3.91
N GLN A 226 16.05 -22.64 4.64
CA GLN A 226 14.99 -23.47 4.09
C GLN A 226 13.99 -22.61 3.30
N GLU A 227 13.65 -23.04 2.08
CA GLU A 227 12.63 -22.39 1.26
C GLU A 227 11.20 -22.71 1.73
N ALA A 228 10.23 -21.88 1.33
CA ALA A 228 8.82 -22.05 1.71
C ALA A 228 8.19 -23.36 1.17
N ASN A 229 8.73 -23.90 0.08
CA ASN A 229 8.34 -25.19 -0.52
C ASN A 229 9.33 -26.31 -0.20
N GLU A 230 10.13 -26.16 0.85
CA GLU A 230 11.10 -27.16 1.28
C GLU A 230 10.86 -27.59 2.72
N TYR A 231 11.33 -28.79 3.05
CA TYR A 231 11.46 -29.28 4.41
C TYR A 231 12.83 -29.92 4.62
N TRP A 232 13.59 -29.44 5.60
CA TRP A 232 14.88 -30.03 5.97
C TRP A 232 14.68 -31.10 7.02
N VAL A 233 14.98 -32.35 6.67
CA VAL A 233 14.75 -33.52 7.54
C VAL A 233 15.54 -33.38 8.84
N MET A 234 14.85 -33.52 9.98
CA MET A 234 15.49 -33.54 11.28
C MET A 234 15.76 -34.97 11.77
N ARG A 235 16.65 -35.12 12.74
CA ARG A 235 16.89 -36.42 13.38
C ARG A 235 15.59 -36.95 14.00
N GLY A 236 15.20 -38.17 13.62
CA GLY A 236 13.98 -38.82 14.10
C GLY A 236 12.74 -38.59 13.24
N ASP A 237 12.82 -37.77 12.19
CA ASP A 237 11.73 -37.62 11.23
C ASP A 237 11.54 -38.88 10.36
N ASN A 238 10.29 -39.11 9.95
CA ASN A 238 9.93 -40.04 8.89
C ASN A 238 8.90 -39.38 7.96
N LEU A 239 8.66 -39.95 6.77
CA LEU A 239 7.79 -39.32 5.77
C LEU A 239 6.37 -39.01 6.26
N LYS A 240 5.81 -39.84 7.16
CA LYS A 240 4.49 -39.60 7.75
C LYS A 240 4.51 -38.45 8.75
N SER A 241 5.50 -38.40 9.64
CA SER A 241 5.63 -37.30 10.60
C SER A 241 5.92 -35.98 9.89
N ILE A 242 6.68 -35.99 8.80
CA ILE A 242 6.92 -34.81 7.97
C ILE A 242 5.63 -34.39 7.26
N ALA A 243 4.92 -35.32 6.60
CA ALA A 243 3.66 -35.02 5.93
C ALA A 243 2.63 -34.41 6.90
N GLN A 244 2.54 -34.94 8.12
CA GLN A 244 1.72 -34.34 9.19
C GLN A 244 2.12 -32.88 9.50
N LYS A 245 3.42 -32.57 9.53
CA LYS A 245 3.92 -31.21 9.80
C LYS A 245 3.66 -30.24 8.65
N VAL A 246 3.89 -30.68 7.40
CA VAL A 246 3.88 -29.79 6.23
C VAL A 246 2.54 -29.71 5.51
N TYR A 247 1.73 -30.77 5.58
CA TYR A 247 0.39 -30.83 4.97
C TYR A 247 -0.74 -30.90 5.99
N GLY A 248 -0.43 -31.13 7.28
CA GLY A 248 -1.47 -31.37 8.30
C GLY A 248 -2.04 -32.79 8.26
N SER A 249 -1.55 -33.67 7.39
CA SER A 249 -2.07 -35.02 7.18
C SER A 249 -0.92 -36.03 7.00
N PRO A 250 -0.87 -37.10 7.81
CA PRO A 250 0.18 -38.12 7.69
C PRO A 250 -0.05 -39.02 6.48
N SER A 251 -1.27 -39.04 5.91
CA SER A 251 -1.63 -39.82 4.72
C SER A 251 -1.00 -39.26 3.45
N ASP A 252 -0.58 -37.99 3.45
CA ASP A 252 0.06 -37.33 2.32
C ASP A 252 1.56 -37.67 2.17
N TRP A 253 2.07 -38.61 2.97
CA TRP A 253 3.45 -39.08 2.89
C TRP A 253 3.79 -39.66 1.50
N VAL A 254 2.82 -40.26 0.80
CA VAL A 254 3.03 -40.80 -0.57
C VAL A 254 3.27 -39.66 -1.56
N LYS A 255 2.52 -38.55 -1.44
CA LYS A 255 2.74 -37.34 -2.23
C LYS A 255 4.14 -36.78 -1.98
N LEU A 256 4.54 -36.69 -0.71
CA LEU A 256 5.88 -36.24 -0.31
C LEU A 256 6.98 -37.15 -0.88
N TYR A 257 6.81 -38.47 -0.77
CA TYR A 257 7.76 -39.45 -1.30
C TYR A 257 7.94 -39.33 -2.81
N ASN A 258 6.83 -39.32 -3.56
CA ASN A 258 6.86 -39.30 -5.01
C ASN A 258 7.56 -38.05 -5.55
N ALA A 259 7.37 -36.90 -4.90
CA ALA A 259 8.04 -35.65 -5.26
C ALA A 259 9.57 -35.69 -5.02
N ASN A 260 10.04 -36.54 -4.12
CA ASN A 260 11.43 -36.60 -3.65
C ASN A 260 12.12 -37.95 -3.92
N LYS A 261 11.50 -38.81 -4.73
CA LYS A 261 11.97 -40.17 -4.97
C LYS A 261 13.40 -40.22 -5.52
N SER A 262 13.78 -39.24 -6.34
CA SER A 262 15.14 -39.12 -6.88
C SER A 262 16.23 -38.93 -5.81
N ILE A 263 15.87 -38.34 -4.67
CA ILE A 263 16.76 -38.08 -3.54
C ILE A 263 16.70 -39.23 -2.53
N ILE A 264 15.50 -39.69 -2.17
CA ILE A 264 15.26 -40.74 -1.16
C ILE A 264 15.69 -42.12 -1.69
N GLY A 265 15.57 -42.36 -3.00
CA GLY A 265 15.74 -43.67 -3.61
C GLY A 265 14.48 -44.53 -3.55
N GLU A 266 14.62 -45.81 -3.86
CA GLU A 266 13.48 -46.76 -3.94
C GLU A 266 12.91 -47.17 -2.57
N ASP A 267 13.71 -47.03 -1.51
CA ASP A 267 13.29 -47.36 -0.15
C ASP A 267 12.80 -46.11 0.57
N ALA A 268 11.48 -45.93 0.62
CA ALA A 268 10.83 -44.81 1.28
C ALA A 268 11.12 -44.70 2.80
N THR A 269 11.67 -45.73 3.42
CA THR A 269 12.04 -45.71 4.85
C THR A 269 13.43 -45.11 5.10
N ARG A 270 14.27 -45.04 4.08
CA ARG A 270 15.64 -44.52 4.17
C ARG A 270 15.69 -43.02 3.93
N ILE A 271 15.31 -42.28 4.97
CA ILE A 271 15.41 -40.82 4.98
C ILE A 271 16.47 -40.37 5.99
N TYR A 272 17.42 -39.56 5.52
CA TYR A 272 18.56 -39.14 6.34
C TYR A 272 18.36 -37.72 6.87
N PRO A 273 18.84 -37.40 8.09
CA PRO A 273 18.89 -36.02 8.57
C PRO A 273 19.57 -35.10 7.56
N HIS A 274 19.09 -33.85 7.50
CA HIS A 274 19.54 -32.81 6.58
C HIS A 274 19.25 -33.04 5.09
N THR A 275 18.51 -34.10 4.74
CA THR A 275 17.92 -34.21 3.39
C THR A 275 16.96 -33.04 3.17
N ILE A 276 17.05 -32.40 2.01
CA ILE A 276 16.11 -31.34 1.62
C ILE A 276 15.02 -31.99 0.79
N LEU A 277 13.79 -31.96 1.30
CA LEU A 277 12.61 -32.41 0.58
C LEU A 277 11.86 -31.24 -0.03
N ILE A 278 11.48 -31.36 -1.30
CA ILE A 278 10.49 -30.50 -1.94
C ILE A 278 9.10 -30.86 -1.41
N VAL A 279 8.34 -29.84 -1.03
CA VAL A 279 6.96 -29.92 -0.53
C VAL A 279 6.04 -29.30 -1.58
N PRO A 280 5.47 -30.10 -2.50
CA PRO A 280 4.55 -29.57 -3.50
C PRO A 280 3.32 -28.94 -2.85
N LYS A 281 2.99 -27.71 -3.28
CA LYS A 281 1.73 -27.07 -2.90
C LYS A 281 0.52 -27.90 -3.37
N ASN A 282 -0.62 -27.71 -2.71
CA ASN A 282 -1.91 -28.25 -3.16
C ASN A 282 -2.46 -27.38 -4.29
#